data_AF-A0A3D9C4G8-F1
#
_entry.id   AF-A0A3D9C4G8-F1
#
_cell.length_a   1.000
_cell.length_b   1.000
_cell.length_c   1.000
_cell.angle_alpha   90.00
_cell.angle_beta   90.00
_cell.angle_gamma   90.00
#
_symmetry.space_group_name_H-M   'P 1'
#
loop_
_entity.id
_entity.type
_entity.pdbx_description
1 polymer ?
#
loop_
_entity_poly.entity_id
_entity_poly.type
_entity_poly.pdbx_seq_one_letter_code
_entity_poly.pdbx_strand_id
1 'polypeptide(L)'
;MKIFNFFRKKDIQISLKKTEKAAPQEKEKIHEFIERAQLLKEEIGLEVPLSVIETFKKYNLPKNNYFYSIFWYVDDDSFIIFYTEAFIELVVTRYKEIHGQDVDLTELSEQLDDAVYEFRIKENCFDRTNPSFNFINSCYEEFTKSGDELIITMDLGDYDHLIINKEEKGNIAISISSPITTAGIKHKILTQFRPLAEVIRESLDRQSKHY
;
A
#
# COMPACT_ATOMS: atom_id res chain seq x y z
N MET A 1 70.97 28.00 -38.14
CA MET A 1 71.36 27.72 -39.54
C MET A 1 71.47 26.21 -39.74
N LYS A 2 70.89 25.69 -40.83
CA LYS A 2 71.01 24.33 -41.43
C LYS A 2 70.30 23.18 -40.67
N ILE A 3 69.13 22.69 -41.10
CA ILE A 3 68.70 21.95 -42.32
C ILE A 3 68.84 20.42 -42.16
N PHE A 4 67.67 19.80 -41.90
CA PHE A 4 67.02 18.63 -42.51
C PHE A 4 67.62 17.20 -42.59
N ASN A 5 66.64 16.30 -42.41
CA ASN A 5 66.40 14.98 -43.01
C ASN A 5 67.06 13.74 -42.38
N PHE A 6 66.23 12.83 -41.86
CA PHE A 6 65.92 11.61 -42.63
C PHE A 6 64.69 10.86 -42.09
N PHE A 7 63.69 10.64 -42.96
CA PHE A 7 62.62 9.67 -42.76
C PHE A 7 63.16 8.24 -42.89
N ARG A 8 62.83 7.35 -41.95
CA ARG A 8 62.67 5.91 -42.22
C ARG A 8 61.47 5.38 -41.44
N LYS A 9 60.43 5.03 -42.19
CA LYS A 9 59.33 4.15 -41.78
C LYS A 9 59.90 2.83 -41.27
N LYS A 10 59.47 2.39 -40.08
CA LYS A 10 59.43 0.99 -39.68
C LYS A 10 58.10 0.76 -38.99
N ASP A 11 57.48 -0.33 -39.38
CA ASP A 11 56.09 -0.70 -39.15
C ASP A 11 55.75 -0.79 -37.65
N ILE A 12 54.81 0.04 -37.21
CA ILE A 12 54.18 -0.11 -35.90
C ILE A 12 53.16 -1.24 -36.06
N GLN A 13 53.53 -2.44 -35.64
CA GLN A 13 52.58 -3.49 -35.33
C GLN A 13 51.68 -2.99 -34.19
N ILE A 14 50.48 -2.55 -34.56
CA ILE A 14 49.39 -2.29 -33.64
C ILE A 14 49.06 -3.64 -32.97
N SER A 15 49.53 -3.78 -31.73
CA SER A 15 49.05 -4.81 -30.82
C SER A 15 47.54 -4.61 -30.64
N LEU A 16 46.75 -5.35 -31.42
CA LEU A 16 45.35 -5.64 -31.14
C LEU A 16 45.29 -6.33 -29.78
N LYS A 17 45.25 -5.54 -28.70
CA LYS A 17 44.69 -6.01 -27.43
C LYS A 17 43.27 -6.42 -27.77
N LYS A 18 43.03 -7.73 -27.76
CA LYS A 18 41.70 -8.31 -27.66
C LYS A 18 41.03 -7.60 -26.49
N THR A 19 40.15 -6.66 -26.81
CA THR A 19 39.09 -6.27 -25.90
C THR A 19 38.26 -7.52 -25.73
N GLU A 20 38.46 -8.21 -24.60
CA GLU A 20 37.47 -9.13 -24.08
C GLU A 20 36.15 -8.36 -24.11
N LYS A 21 35.24 -8.80 -24.99
CA LYS A 21 33.86 -8.35 -24.94
C LYS A 21 33.39 -8.73 -23.54
N ALA A 22 33.29 -7.72 -22.66
CA ALA A 22 32.51 -7.86 -21.45
C ALA A 22 31.17 -8.48 -21.90
N ALA A 23 30.89 -9.68 -21.41
CA ALA A 23 29.58 -10.28 -21.57
C ALA A 23 28.55 -9.22 -21.19
N PRO A 24 27.43 -9.09 -21.92
CA PRO A 24 26.34 -8.25 -21.44
C PRO A 24 26.05 -8.74 -20.03
N GLN A 25 26.25 -7.88 -19.03
CA GLN A 25 25.77 -8.14 -17.68
C GLN A 25 24.30 -8.48 -17.88
N GLU A 26 23.93 -9.73 -17.62
CA GLU A 26 22.53 -10.13 -17.57
C GLU A 26 21.88 -9.12 -16.63
N LYS A 27 21.03 -8.25 -17.17
CA LYS A 27 20.22 -7.37 -16.35
C LYS A 27 19.49 -8.30 -15.42
N GLU A 28 19.82 -8.21 -14.13
CA GLU A 28 19.21 -9.01 -13.08
C GLU A 28 17.70 -8.96 -13.30
N LYS A 29 17.10 -10.11 -13.58
CA LYS A 29 15.68 -10.16 -13.99
C LYS A 29 14.87 -9.63 -12.81
N ILE A 30 14.32 -8.43 -12.97
CA ILE A 30 13.51 -7.78 -11.94
C ILE A 30 12.34 -8.72 -11.63
N HIS A 31 12.10 -8.96 -10.35
CA HIS A 31 11.00 -9.81 -9.92
C HIS A 31 9.68 -9.18 -10.36
N GLU A 32 8.77 -9.96 -10.94
CA GLU A 32 7.52 -9.46 -11.55
C GLU A 32 6.69 -8.59 -10.58
N PHE A 33 6.71 -8.94 -9.29
CA PHE A 33 6.04 -8.14 -8.27
C PHE A 33 6.58 -6.71 -8.10
N ILE A 34 7.87 -6.49 -8.32
CA ILE A 34 8.47 -5.15 -8.22
C ILE A 34 7.89 -4.27 -9.32
N GLU A 35 7.80 -4.80 -10.54
CA GLU A 35 7.16 -4.11 -11.66
C GLU A 35 5.68 -3.85 -11.35
N ARG A 36 4.97 -4.82 -10.77
CA ARG A 36 3.57 -4.63 -10.38
C ARG A 36 3.40 -3.56 -9.31
N ALA A 37 4.24 -3.53 -8.28
CA ALA A 37 4.20 -2.50 -7.23
C ALA A 37 4.45 -1.11 -7.81
N GLN A 38 5.35 -0.98 -8.79
CA GLN A 38 5.58 0.27 -9.50
C GLN A 38 4.35 0.71 -10.30
N LEU A 39 3.72 -0.21 -11.04
CA LEU A 39 2.48 0.08 -11.79
C LEU A 39 1.35 0.51 -10.87
N LEU A 40 1.15 -0.17 -9.73
CA LEU A 40 0.14 0.19 -8.74
C LEU A 40 0.34 1.61 -8.20
N LYS A 41 1.59 2.00 -7.94
CA LYS A 41 1.91 3.36 -7.53
C LYS A 41 1.58 4.39 -8.62
N GLU A 42 1.87 4.09 -9.89
CA GLU A 42 1.62 5.00 -11.01
C GLU A 42 0.13 5.13 -11.36
N GLU A 43 -0.58 4.01 -11.41
CA GLU A 43 -1.97 3.92 -11.83
C GLU A 43 -2.92 4.47 -10.75
N ILE A 44 -2.78 4.00 -9.52
CA ILE A 44 -3.73 4.25 -8.42
C ILE A 44 -3.10 4.85 -7.16
N GLY A 45 -1.82 5.21 -7.19
CA GLY A 45 -1.14 5.84 -6.04
C GLY A 45 -0.80 4.88 -4.90
N LEU A 46 -1.05 3.58 -5.04
CA LEU A 46 -0.80 2.60 -3.98
C LEU A 46 0.70 2.38 -3.77
N GLU A 47 1.19 2.76 -2.58
CA GLU A 47 2.54 2.44 -2.15
C GLU A 47 2.58 1.12 -1.37
N VAL A 48 3.00 0.04 -2.04
CA VAL A 48 3.15 -1.27 -1.39
C VAL A 48 4.31 -1.24 -0.39
N PRO A 49 4.12 -1.64 0.89
CA PRO A 49 5.20 -1.67 1.86
C PRO A 49 6.37 -2.54 1.42
N LEU A 50 7.61 -2.09 1.68
CA LEU A 50 8.81 -2.84 1.31
C LEU A 50 8.85 -4.25 1.93
N SER A 51 8.36 -4.39 3.17
CA SER A 51 8.23 -5.69 3.84
C SER A 51 7.35 -6.68 3.07
N VAL A 52 6.27 -6.19 2.44
CA VAL A 52 5.37 -6.98 1.60
C VAL A 52 6.07 -7.38 0.30
N ILE A 53 6.76 -6.44 -0.36
CA ILE A 53 7.54 -6.69 -1.58
C ILE A 53 8.60 -7.77 -1.34
N GLU A 54 9.40 -7.63 -0.28
CA GLU A 54 10.44 -8.60 0.05
C GLU A 54 9.86 -9.97 0.44
N THR A 55 8.70 -9.98 1.11
CA THR A 55 8.00 -11.22 1.45
C THR A 55 7.60 -11.98 0.19
N PHE A 56 6.95 -11.32 -0.77
CA PHE A 56 6.51 -12.00 -1.99
C PHE A 56 7.67 -12.39 -2.92
N LYS A 57 8.74 -11.60 -2.97
CA LYS A 57 9.99 -12.00 -3.66
C LYS A 57 10.58 -13.28 -3.08
N LYS A 58 10.57 -13.41 -1.75
CA LYS A 58 11.13 -14.57 -1.05
C LYS A 58 10.32 -15.85 -1.31
N TYR A 59 8.99 -15.76 -1.25
CA TYR A 59 8.12 -16.94 -1.39
C TYR A 59 7.79 -17.29 -2.86
N ASN A 60 7.95 -16.35 -3.79
CA ASN A 60 7.69 -16.52 -5.22
C ASN A 60 6.34 -17.23 -5.49
N LEU A 61 5.29 -16.71 -4.86
CA LEU A 61 3.94 -17.29 -4.90
C LEU A 61 3.32 -17.15 -6.30
N PRO A 62 2.46 -18.10 -6.72
CA PRO A 62 1.73 -17.97 -7.99
C PRO A 62 0.70 -16.82 -7.89
N LYS A 63 0.39 -16.17 -9.02
CA LYS A 63 -0.51 -15.00 -9.07
C LYS A 63 -1.92 -15.23 -8.51
N ASN A 64 -2.39 -16.46 -8.50
CA ASN A 64 -3.69 -16.85 -7.95
C ASN A 64 -3.61 -17.25 -6.46
N ASN A 65 -2.46 -17.11 -5.81
CA ASN A 65 -2.35 -17.33 -4.38
C ASN A 65 -3.16 -16.28 -3.63
N TYR A 66 -3.94 -16.73 -2.65
CA TYR A 66 -4.81 -15.94 -1.78
C TYR A 66 -4.19 -14.60 -1.32
N PHE A 67 -3.00 -14.63 -0.73
CA PHE A 67 -2.36 -13.41 -0.19
C PHE A 67 -1.84 -12.48 -1.29
N TYR A 68 -1.60 -13.01 -2.49
CA TYR A 68 -0.85 -12.36 -3.54
C TYR A 68 -1.73 -11.83 -4.67
N SER A 69 -2.86 -12.50 -4.93
CA SER A 69 -3.77 -12.20 -6.04
C SER A 69 -4.37 -10.80 -5.94
N ILE A 70 -4.58 -10.29 -4.71
CA ILE A 70 -5.17 -8.98 -4.51
C ILE A 70 -4.41 -7.86 -5.23
N PHE A 71 -3.09 -7.95 -5.32
CA PHE A 71 -2.27 -6.95 -6.01
C PHE A 71 -2.43 -6.99 -7.54
N TRP A 72 -2.91 -8.09 -8.10
CA TRP A 72 -3.12 -8.26 -9.54
C TRP A 72 -4.52 -7.84 -9.99
N TYR A 73 -5.48 -7.87 -9.10
CA TYR A 73 -6.90 -7.62 -9.36
C TYR A 73 -7.44 -6.51 -8.46
N VAL A 74 -6.66 -5.43 -8.31
CA VAL A 74 -7.08 -4.27 -7.52
C VAL A 74 -8.19 -3.51 -8.24
N ASP A 75 -9.25 -3.24 -7.51
CA ASP A 75 -10.37 -2.36 -7.86
C ASP A 75 -10.66 -1.40 -6.70
N ASP A 76 -11.74 -0.62 -6.82
CA ASP A 76 -12.12 0.38 -5.83
C ASP A 76 -12.52 -0.27 -4.48
N ASP A 77 -13.14 -1.45 -4.52
CA ASP A 77 -13.60 -2.19 -3.34
C ASP A 77 -12.48 -2.96 -2.63
N SER A 78 -11.28 -2.99 -3.22
CA SER A 78 -10.12 -3.71 -2.68
C SER A 78 -9.57 -3.08 -1.40
N PHE A 79 -9.96 -1.85 -1.07
CA PHE A 79 -9.47 -1.11 0.08
C PHE A 79 -10.54 -0.88 1.14
N ILE A 80 -10.14 -1.05 2.40
CA ILE A 80 -11.00 -0.78 3.54
C ILE A 80 -10.32 0.21 4.47
N ILE A 81 -11.05 1.28 4.79
CA ILE A 81 -10.67 2.30 5.76
C ILE A 81 -11.11 1.88 7.16
N PHE A 82 -10.17 1.97 8.09
CA PHE A 82 -10.44 1.88 9.52
C PHE A 82 -10.19 3.24 10.16
N TYR A 83 -11.25 3.80 10.75
CA TYR A 83 -11.20 5.08 11.43
C TYR A 83 -10.44 4.98 12.75
N THR A 84 -9.60 5.98 13.02
CA THR A 84 -9.02 6.16 14.35
C THR A 84 -10.05 6.77 15.30
N GLU A 85 -9.89 6.57 16.61
CA GLU A 85 -10.75 7.22 17.60
C GLU A 85 -10.68 8.74 17.48
N ALA A 86 -9.48 9.30 17.31
CA ALA A 86 -9.27 10.74 17.10
C ALA A 86 -10.05 11.28 15.89
N PHE A 87 -10.12 10.52 14.79
CA PHE A 87 -10.92 10.93 13.63
C PHE A 87 -12.42 10.93 13.94
N ILE A 88 -12.92 9.89 14.61
CA ILE A 88 -14.33 9.82 15.02
C ILE A 88 -14.68 10.97 15.97
N GLU A 89 -13.83 11.27 16.94
CA GLU A 89 -14.03 12.40 17.86
C GLU A 89 -14.10 13.74 17.11
N LEU A 90 -13.22 13.95 16.13
CA LEU A 90 -13.24 15.14 15.28
C LEU A 90 -14.57 15.24 14.50
N VAL A 91 -14.95 14.18 13.80
CA VAL A 91 -16.15 14.15 12.96
C VAL A 91 -17.40 14.42 13.81
N VAL A 92 -17.55 13.76 14.96
CA VAL A 92 -18.69 13.97 15.87
C VAL A 92 -18.70 15.40 16.40
N THR A 93 -17.54 15.96 16.76
CA THR A 93 -17.43 17.34 17.23
C THR A 93 -17.93 18.32 16.17
N ARG A 94 -17.43 18.20 14.92
CA ARG A 94 -17.85 19.05 13.80
C ARG A 94 -19.33 18.89 13.47
N TYR A 95 -19.86 17.68 13.56
CA TYR A 95 -21.28 17.43 13.30
C TYR A 95 -22.17 18.11 14.35
N LYS A 96 -21.81 18.03 15.63
CA LYS A 96 -22.53 18.70 16.73
C LYS A 96 -22.43 20.22 16.68
N GLU A 97 -21.33 20.79 16.16
CA GLU A 97 -21.22 22.23 15.93
C GLU A 97 -22.21 22.74 14.88
N ILE A 98 -22.53 21.93 13.86
CA ILE A 98 -23.46 22.29 12.77
C ILE A 98 -24.91 22.05 13.18
N HIS A 99 -25.19 20.90 13.81
CA HIS A 99 -26.55 20.42 14.04
C HIS A 99 -27.05 20.57 15.48
N GLY A 100 -26.18 20.96 16.42
CA GLY A 100 -26.48 21.10 17.85
C GLY A 100 -25.94 19.94 18.69
N GLN A 101 -25.76 20.19 19.99
CA GLN A 101 -25.08 19.25 20.91
C GLN A 101 -25.85 17.94 21.15
N ASP A 102 -27.18 18.00 21.11
CA ASP A 102 -28.08 16.87 21.37
C ASP A 102 -28.57 16.18 20.07
N VAL A 103 -27.89 16.41 18.93
CA VAL A 103 -28.26 15.79 17.66
C VAL A 103 -28.10 14.26 17.70
N ASP A 104 -29.03 13.55 17.06
CA ASP A 104 -28.92 12.12 16.81
C ASP A 104 -27.77 11.83 15.83
N LEU A 105 -26.90 10.89 16.17
CA LEU A 105 -25.72 10.53 15.39
C LEU A 105 -25.97 9.37 14.41
N THR A 106 -27.21 8.87 14.32
CA THR A 106 -27.56 7.73 13.45
C THR A 106 -27.18 8.00 11.99
N GLU A 107 -27.58 9.13 11.43
CA GLU A 107 -27.25 9.50 10.04
C GLU A 107 -25.73 9.62 9.83
N LEU A 108 -25.02 10.21 10.79
CA LEU A 108 -23.57 10.32 10.72
C LEU A 108 -22.89 8.93 10.76
N SER A 109 -23.39 8.03 11.60
CA SER A 109 -22.88 6.67 11.70
C SER A 109 -23.06 5.91 10.38
N GLU A 110 -24.22 6.05 9.73
CA GLU A 110 -24.49 5.44 8.42
C GLU A 110 -23.55 6.00 7.34
N GLN A 111 -23.34 7.32 7.30
CA GLN A 111 -22.41 7.94 6.36
C GLN A 111 -20.96 7.45 6.55
N LEU A 112 -20.53 7.26 7.81
CA LEU A 112 -19.21 6.71 8.12
C LEU A 112 -19.11 5.25 7.69
N ASP A 113 -20.14 4.43 7.94
CA ASP A 113 -20.16 3.03 7.53
C ASP A 113 -20.14 2.87 5.99
N ASP A 114 -20.85 3.72 5.26
CA ASP A 114 -20.84 3.73 3.79
C ASP A 114 -19.49 4.17 3.22
N ALA A 115 -18.83 5.14 3.86
CA ALA A 115 -17.59 5.71 3.36
C ALA A 115 -16.36 4.78 3.47
N VAL A 116 -16.44 3.67 4.22
CA VAL A 116 -15.27 2.82 4.51
C VAL A 116 -14.64 2.16 3.28
N TYR A 117 -15.40 1.96 2.20
CA TYR A 117 -14.93 1.39 0.92
C TYR A 117 -14.73 2.46 -0.17
N GLU A 118 -15.05 3.72 0.12
CA GLU A 118 -15.16 4.77 -0.90
C GLU A 118 -13.93 5.68 -0.93
N PHE A 119 -12.78 5.20 -0.43
CA PHE A 119 -11.57 5.98 -0.34
C PHE A 119 -10.69 5.84 -1.58
N ARG A 120 -10.39 6.98 -2.21
CA ARG A 120 -9.58 7.07 -3.42
C ARG A 120 -8.14 7.35 -3.03
N ILE A 121 -7.29 6.32 -3.09
CA ILE A 121 -5.89 6.39 -2.65
C ILE A 121 -5.10 7.48 -3.39
N LYS A 122 -5.24 7.55 -4.71
CA LYS A 122 -4.50 8.50 -5.55
C LYS A 122 -4.84 9.95 -5.22
N GLU A 123 -6.12 10.23 -5.00
CA GLU A 123 -6.64 11.55 -4.65
C GLU A 123 -6.51 11.85 -3.16
N ASN A 124 -6.23 10.84 -2.33
CA ASN A 124 -6.18 10.89 -0.87
C ASN A 124 -7.44 11.56 -0.29
N CYS A 125 -8.61 11.08 -0.70
CA CYS A 125 -9.90 11.52 -0.19
C CYS A 125 -10.99 10.46 -0.40
N PHE A 126 -12.12 10.60 0.29
CA PHE A 126 -13.33 9.84 -0.03
C PHE A 126 -13.94 10.31 -1.35
N ASP A 127 -14.67 9.44 -2.05
CA ASP A 127 -15.21 9.73 -3.37
C ASP A 127 -15.98 11.07 -3.42
N ARG A 128 -15.41 12.02 -4.16
CA ARG A 128 -15.97 13.37 -4.33
C ARG A 128 -17.13 13.41 -5.32
N THR A 129 -17.41 12.31 -6.05
CA THR A 129 -18.59 12.23 -6.91
C THR A 129 -19.87 12.00 -6.13
N ASN A 130 -19.76 11.46 -4.90
CA ASN A 130 -20.87 11.30 -3.96
C ASN A 130 -20.94 12.48 -2.96
N PRO A 131 -21.95 13.36 -3.05
CA PRO A 131 -22.07 14.51 -2.15
C PRO A 131 -22.23 14.15 -0.67
N SER A 132 -22.69 12.93 -0.36
CA SER A 132 -22.82 12.44 1.02
C SER A 132 -21.47 12.41 1.75
N PHE A 133 -20.34 12.33 1.03
CA PHE A 133 -19.02 12.30 1.63
C PHE A 133 -18.36 13.68 1.76
N ASN A 134 -19.03 14.77 1.37
CA ASN A 134 -18.45 16.13 1.47
C ASN A 134 -18.11 16.52 2.91
N PHE A 135 -18.99 16.17 3.86
CA PHE A 135 -18.75 16.44 5.28
C PHE A 135 -17.56 15.64 5.81
N ILE A 136 -17.50 14.33 5.52
CA ILE A 136 -16.41 13.44 5.92
C ILE A 136 -15.09 13.90 5.31
N ASN A 137 -15.08 14.27 4.02
CA ASN A 137 -13.91 14.82 3.34
C ASN A 137 -13.40 16.11 4.00
N SER A 138 -14.30 17.02 4.37
CA SER A 138 -13.91 18.26 5.07
C SER A 138 -13.25 17.96 6.42
N CYS A 139 -13.78 16.99 7.16
CA CYS A 139 -13.18 16.53 8.41
C CYS A 139 -11.83 15.83 8.18
N TYR A 140 -11.70 15.03 7.12
CA TYR A 140 -10.44 14.36 6.80
C TYR A 140 -9.34 15.33 6.37
N GLU A 141 -9.67 16.38 5.62
CA GLU A 141 -8.75 17.47 5.29
C GLU A 141 -8.29 18.26 6.52
N GLU A 142 -9.13 18.39 7.54
CA GLU A 142 -8.72 18.94 8.84
C GLU A 142 -7.83 17.96 9.61
N PHE A 143 -8.23 16.69 9.67
CA PHE A 143 -7.52 15.63 10.38
C PHE A 143 -6.08 15.48 9.87
N THR A 144 -5.90 15.42 8.55
CA THR A 144 -4.57 15.25 7.93
C THR A 144 -3.62 16.43 8.15
N LYS A 145 -4.13 17.65 8.40
CA LYS A 145 -3.29 18.81 8.75
C LYS A 145 -2.62 18.66 10.11
N SER A 146 -3.13 17.81 10.99
CA SER A 146 -2.49 17.49 12.27
C SER A 146 -1.28 16.57 12.12
N GLY A 147 -1.10 15.95 10.95
CA GLY A 147 -0.11 14.90 10.70
C GLY A 147 -0.62 13.48 10.96
N ASP A 148 -1.85 13.34 11.44
CA ASP A 148 -2.51 12.04 11.55
C ASP A 148 -3.06 11.54 10.21
N GLU A 149 -3.19 10.22 10.09
CA GLU A 149 -3.78 9.54 8.94
C GLU A 149 -4.77 8.45 9.39
N LEU A 150 -5.66 8.03 8.48
CA LEU A 150 -6.53 6.86 8.68
C LEU A 150 -5.75 5.57 8.46
N ILE A 151 -6.30 4.42 8.86
CA ILE A 151 -5.68 3.13 8.55
C ILE A 151 -6.29 2.60 7.26
N ILE A 152 -5.44 2.32 6.27
CA ILE A 152 -5.81 1.77 4.98
C ILE A 152 -5.36 0.32 4.93
N THR A 153 -6.29 -0.56 4.57
CA THR A 153 -6.02 -1.98 4.41
C THR A 153 -6.45 -2.49 3.04
N MET A 154 -5.86 -3.59 2.60
CA MET A 154 -6.40 -4.40 1.52
C MET A 154 -7.12 -5.61 2.11
N ASP A 155 -8.34 -5.89 1.66
CA ASP A 155 -9.15 -7.01 2.14
C ASP A 155 -8.72 -8.32 1.48
N LEU A 156 -8.06 -9.20 2.25
CA LEU A 156 -7.61 -10.49 1.72
C LEU A 156 -8.74 -11.53 1.71
N GLY A 157 -9.90 -11.27 2.31
CA GLY A 157 -10.93 -12.26 2.60
C GLY A 157 -10.79 -12.86 4.00
N ASP A 158 -11.75 -13.71 4.42
CA ASP A 158 -11.74 -14.42 5.71
C ASP A 158 -11.40 -13.57 6.96
N TYR A 159 -11.75 -12.28 6.94
CA TYR A 159 -11.43 -11.26 7.97
C TYR A 159 -9.94 -10.89 8.09
N ASP A 160 -9.11 -11.28 7.12
CA ASP A 160 -7.71 -10.90 7.03
C ASP A 160 -7.54 -9.55 6.33
N HIS A 161 -6.97 -8.57 7.02
CA HIS A 161 -6.71 -7.24 6.48
C HIS A 161 -5.22 -6.96 6.40
N LEU A 162 -4.68 -6.82 5.19
CA LEU A 162 -3.29 -6.42 5.00
C LEU A 162 -3.16 -4.91 5.18
N ILE A 163 -2.35 -4.49 6.14
CA ILE A 163 -2.19 -3.07 6.48
C ILE A 163 -1.17 -2.44 5.53
N ILE A 164 -1.57 -1.35 4.87
CA ILE A 164 -0.77 -0.70 3.83
C ILE A 164 0.00 0.50 4.40
N ASN A 165 -0.58 1.25 5.33
CA ASN A 165 0.05 2.42 5.95
C ASN A 165 0.18 2.29 7.48
N LYS A 166 0.69 3.32 8.15
CA LYS A 166 0.97 3.36 9.61
C LYS A 166 2.01 2.35 10.14
N GLU A 167 2.09 2.25 11.46
CA GLU A 167 3.05 1.46 12.25
C GLU A 167 2.98 -0.04 11.94
N GLU A 168 1.78 -0.57 11.73
CA GLU A 168 1.52 -1.99 11.47
C GLU A 168 1.65 -2.37 9.98
N LYS A 169 2.19 -1.49 9.13
CA LYS A 169 2.27 -1.74 7.67
C LYS A 169 3.03 -3.03 7.32
N GLY A 170 2.42 -3.82 6.45
CA GLY A 170 2.90 -5.14 6.05
C GLY A 170 2.56 -6.28 7.02
N ASN A 171 1.84 -6.00 8.11
CA ASN A 171 1.19 -7.02 8.93
C ASN A 171 -0.23 -7.29 8.41
N ILE A 172 -0.73 -8.48 8.70
CA ILE A 172 -2.13 -8.86 8.55
C ILE A 172 -2.79 -8.72 9.93
N ALA A 173 -3.90 -8.00 10.00
CA ALA A 173 -4.83 -8.08 11.11
C ALA A 173 -5.85 -9.20 10.84
N ILE A 174 -6.05 -10.09 11.80
CA ILE A 174 -6.88 -11.29 11.65
C ILE A 174 -8.16 -11.23 12.49
N SER A 175 -8.44 -10.08 13.09
CA SER A 175 -9.59 -9.89 13.99
C SER A 175 -10.02 -8.43 14.01
N ILE A 176 -11.34 -8.22 13.98
CA ILE A 176 -11.98 -6.92 14.11
C ILE A 176 -12.77 -6.89 15.42
N SER A 177 -12.66 -5.80 16.17
CA SER A 177 -13.60 -5.49 17.24
C SER A 177 -14.34 -4.20 16.94
N SER A 178 -15.48 -3.98 17.60
CA SER A 178 -16.30 -2.80 17.33
C SER A 178 -16.76 -2.10 18.62
N PRO A 179 -15.84 -1.43 19.33
CA PRO A 179 -16.18 -0.66 20.51
C PRO A 179 -17.01 0.58 20.15
N ILE A 180 -17.73 1.10 21.14
CA ILE A 180 -18.36 2.43 21.09
C ILE A 180 -17.31 3.42 21.61
N THR A 181 -17.03 4.47 20.83
CA THR A 181 -16.09 5.53 21.21
C THR A 181 -16.64 6.39 22.34
N THR A 182 -15.78 7.18 22.97
CA THR A 182 -16.17 8.26 23.89
C THR A 182 -17.20 9.22 23.28
N ALA A 183 -17.16 9.39 21.96
CA ALA A 183 -18.05 10.25 21.19
C ALA A 183 -19.42 9.61 20.86
N GLY A 184 -19.63 8.34 21.22
CA GLY A 184 -20.91 7.64 21.09
C GLY A 184 -21.15 6.94 19.75
N ILE A 185 -20.14 6.87 18.88
CA ILE A 185 -20.21 6.13 17.61
C ILE A 185 -19.50 4.80 17.75
N LYS A 186 -20.13 3.73 17.23
CA LYS A 186 -19.49 2.43 17.11
C LYS A 186 -18.58 2.43 15.89
N HIS A 187 -17.32 2.03 16.03
CA HIS A 187 -16.39 1.94 14.90
C HIS A 187 -15.64 0.61 14.91
N LYS A 188 -15.10 0.20 13.76
CA LYS A 188 -14.30 -1.03 13.66
C LYS A 188 -12.84 -0.71 13.95
N ILE A 189 -12.20 -1.53 14.78
CA ILE A 189 -10.75 -1.49 15.01
C ILE A 189 -10.12 -2.84 14.69
N LEU A 190 -8.95 -2.78 14.08
CA LEU A 190 -8.13 -3.95 13.79
C LEU A 190 -7.39 -4.41 15.05
N THR A 191 -7.31 -5.71 15.23
CA THR A 191 -6.64 -6.34 16.38
C THR A 191 -5.88 -7.58 15.91
N GLN A 192 -4.94 -8.05 16.74
CA GLN A 192 -4.15 -9.25 16.49
C GLN A 192 -3.35 -9.16 15.18
N PHE A 193 -2.31 -8.33 15.18
CA PHE A 193 -1.44 -8.15 14.04
C PHE A 193 -0.38 -9.25 13.95
N ARG A 194 -0.18 -9.79 12.75
CA ARG A 194 0.85 -10.80 12.47
C ARG A 194 1.64 -10.43 11.21
N PRO A 195 2.96 -10.63 11.18
CA PRO A 195 3.74 -10.42 9.96
C PRO A 195 3.24 -11.28 8.80
N LEU A 196 3.05 -10.68 7.62
CA LEU A 196 2.62 -11.38 6.40
C LEU A 196 3.48 -12.62 6.11
N ALA A 197 4.79 -12.52 6.28
CA ALA A 197 5.73 -13.62 6.05
C ALA A 197 5.50 -14.83 6.97
N GLU A 198 5.01 -14.61 8.19
CA GLU A 198 4.69 -15.67 9.15
C GLU A 198 3.39 -16.37 8.74
N VAL A 199 2.36 -15.60 8.39
CA VAL A 199 1.05 -16.12 7.96
C VAL A 199 1.18 -16.95 6.67
N ILE A 200 1.95 -16.47 5.69
CA ILE A 200 2.23 -17.22 4.46
C ILE A 200 2.93 -18.54 4.77
N ARG A 201 3.97 -18.52 5.61
CA ARG A 201 4.71 -19.74 5.97
C ARG A 201 3.79 -20.78 6.59
N GLU A 202 2.96 -20.38 7.56
CA GLU A 202 2.02 -21.29 8.21
C GLU A 202 0.99 -21.86 7.26
N SER A 203 0.49 -21.05 6.32
CA SER A 203 -0.45 -21.50 5.29
C SER A 203 0.19 -22.57 4.39
N LEU A 204 1.42 -22.34 3.93
CA LEU A 204 2.18 -23.31 3.12
C LEU A 204 2.49 -24.59 3.90
N ASP A 205 2.90 -24.48 5.17
CA ASP A 205 3.17 -25.63 6.04
C ASP A 205 1.93 -26.48 6.26
N ARG A 206 0.75 -25.85 6.44
CA ARG A 206 -0.54 -26.57 6.55
C ARG A 206 -0.88 -27.30 5.26
N GLN A 207 -0.70 -26.66 4.09
CA GLN A 207 -0.95 -27.30 2.80
C GLN A 207 -0.07 -28.54 2.61
N SER A 208 1.22 -28.48 2.96
CA SER A 208 2.14 -29.62 2.82
C SER A 208 1.82 -30.83 3.71
N LYS A 209 1.07 -30.64 4.81
CA LYS A 209 0.69 -31.71 5.75
C LYS A 209 -0.63 -32.42 5.37
N HIS A 210 -1.37 -31.87 4.41
CA HIS A 210 -2.65 -32.41 3.95
C HIS A 210 -2.55 -33.12 2.59
N TYR A 211 -1.34 -33.30 2.06
CA TYR A 211 -0.99 -34.15 0.92
C TYR A 211 -0.05 -35.28 1.36
#